data_AF-A0A838ET54-F1
#
_entry.id   AF-A0A838ET54-F1
#
_cell.length_a   1.000
_cell.length_b   1.000
_cell.length_c   1.000
_cell.angle_alpha   90.00
_cell.angle_beta   90.00
_cell.angle_gamma   90.00
#
_symmetry.space_group_name_H-M   'P 1'
#
loop_
_entity.id
_entity.type
_entity.pdbx_description
1 polymer ?
#
loop_
_entity_poly.entity_id
_entity_poly.type
_entity_poly.pdbx_seq_one_letter_code
_entity_poly.pdbx_strand_id
1 'polypeptide(L)'
;MRRSSPLLLLILVVLLSACGAQSLVTVSQNRTLTAHRTSKATVAQSTPGTPSPARPVDCPAAGTGRPAIMAPLTIPVSHQNIMSIDEVGNPNNPPTTGALMRYDVTTGSKTTILKLAHANIEEAHLSRDGQWILFVDQIYDAAMQYYKVPELQLVRIDGQELQTLYCDTQSKGLSSLAWSSDQQHIAFFGGKKNGASFAGVSLFTLRSGEVQLVLDEQSALDTLTWQGNRRLSIRFAGFSPTPTLYVLDTAHGPKQHISDLAIAFQQQIRQPCWSADQSIDEPDFSLSRASRSSQQPG
;
A
#
# COMPACT_ATOMS: atom_id res chain seq x y z
N MET A 1 65.33 21.29 33.11
CA MET A 1 64.14 21.92 33.71
C MET A 1 63.17 22.35 32.62
N ARG A 2 62.10 21.59 32.39
CA ARG A 2 60.90 22.04 31.65
C ARG A 2 59.68 21.45 32.38
N ARG A 3 58.79 22.32 32.83
CA ARG A 3 57.62 22.03 33.65
C ARG A 3 56.51 21.44 32.79
N SER A 4 55.98 20.29 33.20
CA SER A 4 54.79 19.63 32.69
C SER A 4 53.53 20.37 33.17
N SER A 5 52.58 20.56 32.25
CA SER A 5 51.33 21.30 32.47
C SER A 5 50.18 20.32 32.80
N PRO A 6 49.51 20.43 33.97
CA PRO A 6 48.50 19.47 34.41
C PRO A 6 47.07 19.85 34.01
N LEU A 7 46.87 20.49 32.84
CA LEU A 7 45.55 20.99 32.43
C LEU A 7 44.76 20.02 31.54
N LEU A 8 45.36 18.92 31.08
CA LEU A 8 44.72 18.01 30.11
C LEU A 8 43.92 16.86 30.76
N LEU A 9 44.05 16.64 32.08
CA LEU A 9 43.41 15.50 32.75
C LEU A 9 41.98 15.79 33.28
N LEU A 10 41.56 17.06 33.32
CA LEU A 10 40.26 17.43 33.91
C LEU A 10 39.09 17.37 32.93
N ILE A 11 39.34 17.28 31.62
CA ILE A 11 38.29 17.28 30.59
C ILE A 11 37.76 15.86 30.32
N LEU A 12 38.50 14.80 30.69
CA LEU A 12 38.09 13.42 30.43
C LEU A 12 37.12 12.83 31.48
N VAL A 13 36.81 13.53 32.57
CA VAL A 13 35.97 13.01 33.67
C VAL A 13 34.50 13.48 33.59
N VAL A 14 34.15 14.40 32.67
CA VAL A 14 32.79 14.98 32.60
C VAL A 14 31.86 14.25 31.61
N LEU A 15 32.31 13.21 30.91
CA LEU A 15 31.51 12.51 29.88
C LEU A 15 30.81 11.21 30.33
N LEU A 16 30.76 10.92 31.63
CA LEU A 16 30.15 9.70 32.18
C LEU A 16 29.07 9.99 33.25
N SER A 17 28.05 10.77 32.91
CA SER A 17 26.79 10.79 33.70
C SER A 17 25.62 11.36 32.89
N ALA A 18 25.04 10.54 32.02
CA ALA A 18 23.70 10.76 31.49
C ALA A 18 22.96 9.42 31.39
N CYS A 19 22.83 8.74 32.53
CA CYS A 19 21.84 7.69 32.71
C CYS A 19 20.55 8.38 33.17
N GLY A 20 19.69 8.69 32.21
CA GLY A 20 18.39 9.32 32.47
C GLY A 20 17.46 8.36 33.22
N ALA A 21 16.95 8.82 34.36
CA ALA A 21 15.93 8.14 35.14
C ALA A 21 14.64 7.98 34.32
N GLN A 22 14.16 6.74 34.23
CA GLN A 22 12.82 6.45 33.72
C GLN A 22 11.81 6.86 34.79
N SER A 23 11.08 7.95 34.53
CA SER A 23 9.91 8.31 35.32
C SER A 23 8.80 7.29 35.05
N LEU A 24 8.49 6.48 36.06
CA LEU A 24 7.27 5.67 36.09
C LEU A 24 6.07 6.63 36.16
N VAL A 25 5.35 6.78 35.04
CA VAL A 25 4.04 7.43 35.04
C VAL A 25 3.03 6.43 35.56
N THR A 26 2.66 6.56 36.84
CA THR A 26 1.52 5.85 37.42
C THR A 26 0.24 6.55 36.96
N VAL A 27 -0.38 6.04 35.88
CA VAL A 27 -1.72 6.47 35.49
C VAL A 27 -2.71 5.92 36.51
N SER A 28 -3.10 6.74 37.48
CA SER A 28 -4.25 6.48 38.35
C SER A 28 -5.53 6.64 37.53
N GLN A 29 -6.05 5.55 36.96
CA GLN A 29 -7.40 5.51 36.41
C GLN A 29 -8.40 5.36 37.55
N ASN A 30 -8.87 6.49 38.08
CA ASN A 30 -10.12 6.57 38.83
C ASN A 30 -11.29 6.30 37.87
N ARG A 31 -11.62 5.02 37.63
CA ARG A 31 -12.86 4.65 36.95
C ARG A 31 -13.96 4.50 37.99
N THR A 32 -14.81 5.52 38.03
CA THR A 32 -16.11 5.49 38.69
C THR A 32 -16.94 4.35 38.10
N LEU A 33 -17.26 3.36 38.93
CA LEU A 33 -18.17 2.26 38.59
C LEU A 33 -19.60 2.80 38.50
N THR A 34 -20.03 3.18 37.31
CA THR A 34 -21.45 3.42 37.03
C THR A 34 -22.13 2.07 36.83
N ALA A 35 -22.99 1.69 37.78
CA ALA A 35 -23.81 0.48 37.68
C ALA A 35 -24.68 0.53 36.42
N HIS A 36 -24.40 -0.34 35.45
CA HIS A 36 -25.24 -0.52 34.27
C HIS A 36 -26.32 -1.56 34.57
N ARG A 37 -27.57 -1.11 34.47
CA ARG A 37 -28.80 -1.91 34.59
C ARG A 37 -28.75 -3.08 33.60
N THR A 38 -28.92 -4.29 34.13
CA THR A 38 -29.15 -5.51 33.37
C THR A 38 -30.51 -5.44 32.68
N SER A 39 -30.55 -4.99 31.42
CA SER A 39 -31.70 -5.24 30.54
C SER A 39 -31.50 -6.60 29.86
N LYS A 40 -32.39 -7.56 30.17
CA LYS A 40 -32.56 -8.80 29.40
C LYS A 40 -32.78 -8.43 27.93
N ALA A 41 -31.77 -8.60 27.09
CA ALA A 41 -31.91 -8.47 25.65
C ALA A 41 -32.57 -9.74 25.11
N THR A 42 -33.81 -9.60 24.64
CA THR A 42 -34.50 -10.60 23.84
C THR A 42 -33.77 -10.73 22.51
N VAL A 43 -33.26 -11.92 22.22
CA VAL A 43 -32.63 -12.26 20.94
C VAL A 43 -33.73 -12.20 19.87
N ALA A 44 -33.75 -11.11 19.11
CA ALA A 44 -34.55 -11.03 17.89
C ALA A 44 -33.88 -11.92 16.84
N GLN A 45 -34.59 -12.97 16.46
CA GLN A 45 -34.21 -13.91 15.42
C GLN A 45 -34.13 -13.15 14.08
N SER A 46 -32.91 -12.97 13.56
CA SER A 46 -32.66 -12.26 12.31
C SER A 46 -33.27 -13.03 11.15
N THR A 47 -34.21 -12.39 10.45
CA THR A 47 -34.71 -12.84 9.15
C THR A 47 -33.54 -12.92 8.15
N PRO A 48 -33.52 -13.92 7.24
CA PRO A 48 -32.54 -13.97 6.16
C PRO A 48 -32.62 -12.70 5.32
N GLY A 49 -31.57 -11.89 5.36
CA GLY A 49 -31.48 -10.66 4.57
C GLY A 49 -31.53 -10.98 3.09
N THR A 50 -32.31 -10.20 2.34
CA THR A 50 -32.34 -10.23 0.88
C THR A 50 -30.91 -10.10 0.34
N PRO A 51 -30.46 -10.96 -0.59
CA PRO A 51 -29.12 -10.87 -1.15
C PRO A 51 -28.93 -9.48 -1.77
N SER A 52 -27.87 -8.78 -1.35
CA SER A 52 -27.47 -7.51 -1.95
C SER A 52 -27.28 -7.73 -3.46
N PRO A 53 -27.82 -6.86 -4.33
CA PRO A 53 -27.68 -7.01 -5.77
C PRO A 53 -26.19 -7.10 -6.14
N ALA A 54 -25.86 -8.08 -6.99
CA ALA A 54 -24.50 -8.25 -7.48
C ALA A 54 -24.00 -6.94 -8.10
N ARG A 55 -22.80 -6.52 -7.73
CA ARG A 55 -22.17 -5.34 -8.32
C ARG A 55 -21.69 -5.71 -9.74
N PRO A 56 -21.66 -4.76 -10.69
CA PRO A 56 -21.20 -5.10 -12.02
C PRO A 56 -19.69 -5.36 -11.99
N VAL A 57 -19.27 -6.42 -12.68
CA VAL A 57 -17.87 -6.84 -12.82
C VAL A 57 -17.34 -6.62 -14.25
N ASP A 58 -18.12 -5.93 -15.08
CA ASP A 58 -17.68 -5.51 -16.41
C ASP A 58 -16.88 -4.21 -16.33
N CYS A 59 -15.91 -4.07 -17.22
CA CYS A 59 -15.14 -2.85 -17.39
C CYS A 59 -16.02 -1.61 -17.60
N PRO A 60 -15.75 -0.50 -16.90
CA PRO A 60 -16.30 0.80 -17.26
C PRO A 60 -15.91 1.22 -18.68
N ALA A 61 -16.55 2.27 -19.21
CA ALA A 61 -16.18 2.82 -20.52
C ALA A 61 -14.70 3.25 -20.52
N ALA A 62 -14.03 3.11 -21.67
CA ALA A 62 -12.61 3.41 -21.80
C ALA A 62 -12.26 4.82 -21.28
N GLY A 63 -11.23 4.90 -20.44
CA GLY A 63 -10.78 6.16 -19.83
C GLY A 63 -11.65 6.66 -18.67
N THR A 64 -12.68 5.90 -18.26
CA THR A 64 -13.52 6.23 -17.10
C THR A 64 -13.35 5.16 -16.01
N GLY A 65 -13.53 5.56 -14.76
CA GLY A 65 -13.69 4.64 -13.65
C GLY A 65 -15.13 4.58 -13.16
N ARG A 66 -15.38 3.72 -12.19
CA ARG A 66 -16.68 3.58 -11.52
C ARG A 66 -16.56 3.92 -10.04
N PRO A 67 -17.48 4.72 -9.46
CA PRO A 67 -17.56 4.89 -8.02
C PRO A 67 -17.51 3.55 -7.28
N ALA A 68 -16.62 3.46 -6.29
CA ALA A 68 -16.60 2.32 -5.38
C ALA A 68 -17.77 2.40 -4.41
N ILE A 69 -18.47 1.28 -4.26
CA ILE A 69 -19.53 1.13 -3.27
C ILE A 69 -19.00 0.25 -2.14
N MET A 70 -18.74 0.87 -0.99
CA MET A 70 -18.06 0.25 0.15
C MET A 70 -19.00 0.08 1.36
N ALA A 71 -20.01 -0.79 1.24
CA ALA A 71 -20.90 -1.10 2.36
C ALA A 71 -20.17 -1.88 3.49
N PRO A 72 -20.22 -1.40 4.75
CA PRO A 72 -19.48 -2.02 5.85
C PRO A 72 -19.91 -3.47 6.08
N LEU A 73 -19.01 -4.27 6.65
CA LEU A 73 -19.30 -5.61 7.11
C LEU A 73 -20.42 -5.59 8.16
N THR A 74 -21.45 -6.42 7.92
CA THR A 74 -22.52 -6.63 8.90
C THR A 74 -22.00 -7.29 10.18
N ILE A 75 -21.01 -8.16 10.04
CA ILE A 75 -20.38 -8.89 11.14
C ILE A 75 -18.88 -8.55 11.14
N PRO A 76 -18.36 -7.88 12.18
CA PRO A 76 -16.95 -7.59 12.29
C PRO A 76 -16.12 -8.87 12.34
N VAL A 77 -14.94 -8.84 11.71
CA VAL A 77 -13.98 -9.92 11.86
C VAL A 77 -13.29 -9.78 13.21
N SER A 78 -13.48 -10.77 14.09
CA SER A 78 -13.04 -10.72 15.49
C SER A 78 -11.66 -11.31 15.75
N HIS A 79 -11.10 -12.05 14.79
CA HIS A 79 -9.80 -12.71 14.94
C HIS A 79 -8.71 -12.00 14.11
N GLN A 80 -7.45 -12.23 14.48
CA GLN A 80 -6.33 -11.84 13.64
C GLN A 80 -6.30 -12.72 12.38
N ASN A 81 -6.17 -12.09 11.23
CA ASN A 81 -6.19 -12.77 9.94
C ASN A 81 -4.97 -12.38 9.11
N ILE A 82 -4.47 -13.34 8.34
CA ILE A 82 -3.50 -13.12 7.27
C ILE A 82 -4.26 -13.21 5.95
N MET A 83 -4.07 -12.21 5.09
CA MET A 83 -4.55 -12.24 3.72
C MET A 83 -3.41 -12.68 2.82
N SER A 84 -3.67 -13.56 1.86
CA SER A 84 -2.68 -14.00 0.90
C SER A 84 -3.29 -14.16 -0.49
N ILE A 85 -2.44 -14.02 -1.49
CA ILE A 85 -2.74 -14.40 -2.86
C ILE A 85 -2.25 -15.84 -3.04
N ASP A 86 -3.08 -16.68 -3.65
CA ASP A 86 -2.75 -18.05 -4.02
C ASP A 86 -2.95 -18.20 -5.52
N GLU A 87 -1.85 -18.40 -6.25
CA GLU A 87 -1.86 -18.57 -7.70
C GLU A 87 -1.43 -19.98 -8.05
N VAL A 88 -2.25 -20.65 -8.86
CA VAL A 88 -1.95 -21.98 -9.37
C VAL A 88 -1.61 -21.84 -10.85
N GLY A 89 -0.35 -22.11 -11.17
CA GLY A 89 0.18 -22.04 -12.53
C GLY A 89 1.56 -22.68 -12.63
N ASN A 90 2.07 -22.78 -13.85
CA ASN A 90 3.48 -23.08 -14.11
C ASN A 90 4.13 -21.77 -14.58
N PRO A 91 5.35 -21.41 -14.15
CA PRO A 91 6.04 -20.20 -14.63
C PRO A 91 6.10 -20.04 -16.16
N ASN A 92 6.03 -21.16 -16.90
CA ASN A 92 6.08 -21.17 -18.37
C ASN A 92 4.69 -21.15 -19.04
N ASN A 93 3.60 -21.23 -18.27
CA ASN A 93 2.24 -21.29 -18.78
C ASN A 93 1.38 -20.19 -18.16
N PRO A 94 0.28 -19.80 -18.82
CA PRO A 94 -0.71 -18.93 -18.21
C PRO A 94 -1.24 -19.49 -16.88
N PRO A 95 -1.65 -18.63 -15.94
CA PRO A 95 -2.27 -19.08 -14.70
C PRO A 95 -3.49 -19.95 -15.00
N THR A 96 -3.70 -20.96 -14.16
CA THR A 96 -4.94 -21.73 -14.17
C THR A 96 -5.96 -21.16 -13.19
N THR A 97 -5.50 -20.54 -12.11
CA THR A 97 -6.34 -19.92 -11.09
C THR A 97 -5.55 -18.87 -10.32
N GLY A 98 -6.21 -17.75 -10.00
CA GLY A 98 -5.80 -16.80 -8.98
C GLY A 98 -6.85 -16.75 -7.87
N ALA A 99 -6.43 -16.73 -6.60
CA ALA A 99 -7.33 -16.69 -5.46
C ALA A 99 -6.87 -15.73 -4.37
N LEU A 100 -7.82 -15.06 -3.74
CA LEU A 100 -7.61 -14.33 -2.49
C LEU A 100 -8.06 -15.22 -1.34
N MET A 101 -7.16 -15.41 -0.38
CA MET A 101 -7.33 -16.32 0.73
C MET A 101 -7.21 -15.56 2.05
N ARG A 102 -8.04 -15.94 3.01
CA ARG A 102 -7.98 -15.52 4.42
C ARG A 102 -7.56 -16.69 5.27
N TYR A 103 -6.56 -16.49 6.12
CA TYR A 103 -6.16 -17.43 7.15
C TYR A 103 -6.43 -16.83 8.53
N ASP A 104 -7.30 -17.46 9.30
CA ASP A 104 -7.55 -17.12 10.70
C ASP A 104 -6.43 -17.72 11.56
N VAL A 105 -5.62 -16.86 12.17
CA VAL A 105 -4.45 -17.26 12.95
C VAL A 105 -4.85 -17.95 14.25
N THR A 106 -6.04 -17.64 14.78
CA THR A 106 -6.53 -18.19 16.06
C THR A 106 -7.07 -19.60 15.87
N THR A 107 -7.83 -19.83 14.80
CA THR A 107 -8.47 -21.14 14.55
C THR A 107 -7.68 -22.03 13.61
N GLY A 108 -6.71 -21.48 12.87
CA GLY A 108 -6.01 -22.17 11.78
C GLY A 108 -6.86 -22.39 10.53
N SER A 109 -8.04 -21.76 10.45
CA SER A 109 -8.97 -21.96 9.33
C SER A 109 -8.55 -21.15 8.10
N LYS A 110 -8.62 -21.77 6.93
CA LYS A 110 -8.46 -21.11 5.63
C LYS A 110 -9.82 -20.89 4.98
N THR A 111 -10.04 -19.70 4.42
CA THR A 111 -11.25 -19.34 3.69
C THR A 111 -10.85 -18.71 2.37
N THR A 112 -11.42 -19.18 1.26
CA THR A 112 -11.31 -18.48 -0.03
C THR A 112 -12.28 -17.31 -0.05
N ILE A 113 -11.75 -16.10 -0.23
CA ILE A 113 -12.52 -14.87 -0.39
C ILE A 113 -13.03 -14.78 -1.83
N LEU A 114 -12.11 -14.97 -2.78
CA LEU A 114 -12.36 -14.87 -4.21
C LEU A 114 -11.52 -15.91 -4.94
N LYS A 115 -12.07 -16.48 -6.01
CA LYS A 115 -11.36 -17.37 -6.92
C LYS A 115 -11.72 -17.03 -8.35
N LEU A 116 -10.71 -16.72 -9.15
CA LEU A 116 -10.84 -16.36 -10.56
C LEU A 116 -10.14 -17.42 -11.41
N ALA A 117 -10.84 -17.90 -12.45
CA ALA A 117 -10.26 -18.84 -13.40
C ALA A 117 -9.31 -18.10 -14.34
N HIS A 118 -8.16 -18.70 -14.64
CA HIS A 118 -7.16 -18.15 -15.56
C HIS A 118 -6.67 -16.74 -15.23
N ALA A 119 -6.69 -16.34 -13.96
CA ALA A 119 -6.29 -15.00 -13.53
C ALA A 119 -4.96 -15.02 -12.80
N ASN A 120 -4.14 -13.99 -13.04
CA ASN A 120 -3.15 -13.52 -12.08
C ASN A 120 -3.82 -12.46 -11.21
N ILE A 121 -3.55 -12.48 -9.91
CA ILE A 121 -3.94 -11.45 -8.95
C ILE A 121 -2.67 -10.80 -8.44
N GLU A 122 -2.53 -9.52 -8.68
CA GLU A 122 -1.34 -8.74 -8.36
C GLU A 122 -1.72 -7.59 -7.42
N GLU A 123 -0.73 -7.10 -6.67
CA GLU A 123 -0.85 -5.86 -5.89
C GLU A 123 -2.07 -5.80 -4.97
N ALA A 124 -2.33 -6.88 -4.22
CA ALA A 124 -3.42 -6.89 -3.26
C ALA A 124 -3.10 -6.02 -2.04
N HIS A 125 -3.94 -5.02 -1.77
CA HIS A 125 -3.88 -4.15 -0.62
C HIS A 125 -5.14 -4.26 0.23
N LEU A 126 -4.96 -4.41 1.54
CA LEU A 126 -6.04 -4.34 2.51
C LEU A 126 -6.35 -2.87 2.84
N SER A 127 -7.63 -2.56 2.96
CA SER A 127 -8.13 -1.26 3.38
C SER A 127 -7.72 -0.95 4.82
N ARG A 128 -7.64 0.35 5.17
CA ARG A 128 -7.22 0.77 6.50
C ARG A 128 -8.18 0.29 7.59
N ASP A 129 -9.46 0.19 7.27
CA ASP A 129 -10.48 -0.37 8.16
C ASP A 129 -10.52 -1.90 8.15
N GLY A 130 -9.69 -2.56 7.32
CA GLY A 130 -9.55 -4.00 7.23
C GLY A 130 -10.73 -4.71 6.55
N GLN A 131 -11.66 -3.98 5.92
CA GLN A 131 -12.90 -4.56 5.38
C GLN A 131 -12.84 -4.87 3.88
N TRP A 132 -11.92 -4.26 3.13
CA TRP A 132 -11.88 -4.33 1.68
C TRP A 132 -10.49 -4.69 1.18
N ILE A 133 -10.44 -5.43 0.08
CA ILE A 133 -9.21 -5.78 -0.63
C ILE A 133 -9.28 -5.14 -2.00
N LEU A 134 -8.34 -4.23 -2.26
CA LEU A 134 -8.06 -3.67 -3.57
C LEU A 134 -7.00 -4.55 -4.23
N PHE A 135 -7.13 -4.86 -5.52
CA PHE A 135 -6.14 -5.64 -6.24
C PHE A 135 -6.20 -5.35 -7.74
N VAL A 136 -5.17 -5.76 -8.46
CA VAL A 136 -5.20 -5.84 -9.92
C VAL A 136 -5.41 -7.31 -10.28
N ASP A 137 -6.31 -7.60 -11.21
CA ASP A 137 -6.33 -8.89 -11.88
C ASP A 137 -6.01 -8.76 -13.36
N GLN A 138 -5.47 -9.86 -13.91
CA GLN A 138 -5.28 -10.01 -15.33
C GLN A 138 -5.69 -11.42 -15.75
N ILE A 139 -6.79 -11.51 -16.51
CA ILE A 139 -7.37 -12.78 -16.94
C ILE A 139 -6.78 -13.20 -18.29
N TYR A 140 -6.24 -14.40 -18.36
CA TYR A 140 -5.84 -15.04 -19.60
C TYR A 140 -7.03 -15.66 -20.33
N ASP A 141 -7.26 -15.25 -21.57
CA ASP A 141 -8.24 -15.86 -22.46
C ASP A 141 -7.59 -17.02 -23.23
N ALA A 142 -7.92 -18.24 -22.81
CA ALA A 142 -7.37 -19.45 -23.41
C ALA A 142 -7.80 -19.67 -24.87
N ALA A 143 -8.98 -19.17 -25.27
CA ALA A 143 -9.47 -19.30 -26.64
C ALA A 143 -8.72 -18.35 -27.59
N MET A 144 -8.41 -17.15 -27.11
CA MET A 144 -7.71 -16.12 -27.88
C MET A 144 -6.19 -16.14 -27.71
N GLN A 145 -5.68 -16.97 -26.80
CA GLN A 145 -4.26 -17.07 -26.42
C GLN A 145 -3.63 -15.72 -26.03
N TYR A 146 -4.37 -14.88 -25.29
CA TYR A 146 -3.93 -13.55 -24.91
C TYR A 146 -4.52 -13.13 -23.56
N TYR A 147 -3.84 -12.21 -22.86
CA TYR A 147 -4.32 -11.64 -21.59
C TYR A 147 -5.26 -10.48 -21.83
N LYS A 148 -6.44 -10.51 -21.21
CA LYS A 148 -7.36 -9.37 -21.14
C LYS A 148 -6.67 -8.16 -20.51
N VAL A 149 -7.32 -7.01 -20.69
CA VAL A 149 -6.91 -5.75 -20.08
C VAL A 149 -6.84 -5.93 -18.56
N PRO A 150 -5.79 -5.42 -17.88
CA PRO A 150 -5.74 -5.43 -16.43
C PRO A 150 -6.89 -4.62 -15.83
N GLU A 151 -7.48 -5.13 -14.75
CA GLU A 151 -8.61 -4.49 -14.08
C GLU A 151 -8.26 -4.17 -12.62
N LEU A 152 -8.58 -2.94 -12.21
CA LEU A 152 -8.54 -2.55 -10.81
C LEU A 152 -9.84 -3.02 -10.14
N GLN A 153 -9.71 -3.98 -9.25
CA GLN A 153 -10.82 -4.66 -8.61
C GLN A 153 -10.88 -4.33 -7.11
N LEU A 154 -12.09 -4.38 -6.57
CA LEU A 154 -12.34 -4.25 -5.14
C LEU A 154 -13.29 -5.34 -4.68
N VAL A 155 -12.98 -6.02 -3.58
CA VAL A 155 -13.86 -7.02 -2.96
C VAL A 155 -13.88 -6.86 -1.45
N ARG A 156 -15.01 -7.13 -0.81
CA ARG A 156 -15.08 -7.14 0.65
C ARG A 156 -14.44 -8.42 1.19
N ILE A 157 -13.85 -8.39 2.38
CA ILE A 157 -13.09 -9.53 2.94
C ILE A 157 -13.94 -10.78 3.24
N ASP A 158 -15.26 -10.69 3.16
CA ASP A 158 -16.20 -11.82 3.23
C ASP A 158 -16.52 -12.43 1.85
N GLY A 159 -15.87 -11.95 0.78
CA GLY A 159 -16.05 -12.40 -0.60
C GLY A 159 -17.24 -11.77 -1.32
N GLN A 160 -17.95 -10.85 -0.67
CA GLN A 160 -19.09 -10.16 -1.28
C GLN A 160 -18.67 -8.86 -1.98
N GLU A 161 -19.58 -8.35 -2.80
CA GLU A 161 -19.46 -7.02 -3.44
C GLU A 161 -18.20 -6.83 -4.29
N LEU A 162 -17.73 -7.90 -4.95
CA LEU A 162 -16.72 -7.81 -6.00
C LEU A 162 -17.17 -6.81 -7.07
N GLN A 163 -16.31 -5.85 -7.41
CA GLN A 163 -16.61 -4.82 -8.38
C GLN A 163 -15.36 -4.37 -9.13
N THR A 164 -15.53 -4.16 -10.45
CA THR A 164 -14.52 -3.55 -11.30
C THR A 164 -14.58 -2.03 -11.18
N LEU A 165 -13.50 -1.42 -10.71
CA LEU A 165 -13.39 0.02 -10.52
C LEU A 165 -12.85 0.72 -11.77
N TYR A 166 -11.87 0.14 -12.45
CA TYR A 166 -11.21 0.71 -13.62
C TYR A 166 -10.59 -0.39 -14.48
N CYS A 167 -10.52 -0.19 -15.79
CA CYS A 167 -9.79 -1.08 -16.69
C CYS A 167 -8.80 -0.27 -17.53
N ASP A 168 -7.56 -0.77 -17.62
CA ASP A 168 -6.58 -0.18 -18.52
C ASP A 168 -6.79 -0.70 -19.96
N THR A 169 -7.77 -0.11 -20.64
CA THR A 169 -8.13 -0.48 -22.02
C THR A 169 -7.00 -0.22 -23.02
N GLN A 170 -5.96 0.52 -22.65
CA GLN A 170 -4.80 0.75 -23.50
C GLN A 170 -3.75 -0.37 -23.36
N SER A 171 -3.98 -1.37 -22.51
CA SER A 171 -3.10 -2.53 -22.26
C SER A 171 -1.67 -2.10 -21.92
N LYS A 172 -1.57 -1.00 -21.20
CA LYS A 172 -0.31 -0.39 -20.79
C LYS A 172 0.18 -0.90 -19.43
N GLY A 173 -0.66 -1.62 -18.70
CA GLY A 173 -0.38 -2.15 -17.38
C GLY A 173 -0.91 -1.25 -16.27
N LEU A 174 -1.29 -1.88 -15.17
CA LEU A 174 -1.59 -1.25 -13.88
C LEU A 174 -0.56 -1.77 -12.88
N SER A 175 0.11 -0.87 -12.17
CA SER A 175 1.05 -1.27 -11.14
C SER A 175 1.24 -0.20 -10.05
N SER A 176 1.99 -0.56 -9.02
CA SER A 176 2.27 0.24 -7.83
C SER A 176 1.02 0.90 -7.24
N LEU A 177 -0.03 0.11 -7.00
CA LEU A 177 -1.21 0.56 -6.30
C LEU A 177 -0.84 1.10 -4.92
N ALA A 178 -1.41 2.25 -4.57
CA ALA A 178 -1.25 2.86 -3.26
C ALA A 178 -2.55 3.52 -2.83
N TRP A 179 -3.00 3.22 -1.60
CA TRP A 179 -4.21 3.79 -1.03
C TRP A 179 -3.91 5.00 -0.15
N SER A 180 -4.65 6.10 -0.34
CA SER A 180 -4.59 7.25 0.56
C SER A 180 -5.06 6.90 1.98
N SER A 181 -4.52 7.58 2.98
CA SER A 181 -4.80 7.25 4.39
C SER A 181 -6.25 7.51 4.82
N ASP A 182 -6.99 8.35 4.08
CA ASP A 182 -8.42 8.62 4.24
C ASP A 182 -9.32 7.72 3.38
N GLN A 183 -8.72 6.79 2.63
CA GLN A 183 -9.39 5.84 1.76
C GLN A 183 -10.31 6.52 0.73
N GLN A 184 -9.98 7.75 0.29
CA GLN A 184 -10.76 8.44 -0.76
C GLN A 184 -10.15 8.30 -2.15
N HIS A 185 -8.84 8.04 -2.22
CA HIS A 185 -8.08 8.00 -3.47
C HIS A 185 -7.18 6.78 -3.56
N ILE A 186 -7.02 6.26 -4.77
CA ILE A 186 -6.04 5.24 -5.13
C ILE A 186 -5.08 5.88 -6.13
N ALA A 187 -3.79 5.84 -5.85
CA ALA A 187 -2.77 6.22 -6.79
C ALA A 187 -2.18 4.96 -7.42
N PHE A 188 -1.82 5.01 -8.69
CA PHE A 188 -1.21 3.90 -9.39
C PHE A 188 -0.42 4.39 -10.59
N PHE A 189 0.52 3.56 -11.04
CA PHE A 189 1.18 3.78 -12.29
C PHE A 189 0.30 3.27 -13.43
N GLY A 190 0.00 4.17 -14.36
CA GLY A 190 -0.69 3.85 -15.59
C GLY A 190 0.23 4.15 -16.77
N GLY A 191 0.14 3.32 -17.80
CA GLY A 191 0.64 3.74 -19.10
C GLY A 191 2.07 3.27 -19.44
N LYS A 192 2.30 2.78 -20.66
CA LYS A 192 3.60 2.77 -21.33
C LYS A 192 3.65 3.94 -22.31
N LYS A 193 4.74 4.69 -22.31
CA LYS A 193 5.03 5.75 -23.30
C LYS A 193 6.41 5.47 -23.88
N ASN A 194 6.52 5.40 -25.20
CA ASN A 194 7.80 5.26 -25.91
C ASN A 194 8.69 4.07 -25.46
N GLY A 195 8.09 2.94 -25.08
CA GLY A 195 8.83 1.76 -24.63
C GLY A 195 9.29 1.80 -23.16
N ALA A 196 9.08 2.90 -22.43
CA ALA A 196 9.24 2.93 -20.98
C ALA A 196 8.04 2.25 -20.30
N SER A 197 8.33 1.36 -19.35
CA SER A 197 7.33 0.82 -18.42
C SER A 197 6.88 1.95 -17.49
N PHE A 198 5.57 2.22 -17.42
CA PHE A 198 4.94 3.06 -16.39
C PHE A 198 5.35 4.54 -16.41
N ALA A 199 4.75 5.31 -17.33
CA ALA A 199 5.08 6.69 -17.67
C ALA A 199 4.15 7.74 -17.02
N GLY A 200 3.86 7.59 -15.73
CA GLY A 200 3.08 8.56 -14.99
C GLY A 200 2.32 7.99 -13.80
N VAL A 201 1.79 8.89 -12.98
CA VAL A 201 0.93 8.55 -11.84
C VAL A 201 -0.48 9.01 -12.13
N SER A 202 -1.42 8.09 -12.03
CA SER A 202 -2.85 8.36 -12.08
C SER A 202 -3.44 8.32 -10.67
N LEU A 203 -4.45 9.15 -10.45
CA LEU A 203 -5.23 9.21 -9.23
C LEU A 203 -6.68 8.84 -9.54
N PHE A 204 -7.18 7.80 -8.88
CA PHE A 204 -8.56 7.36 -8.93
C PHE A 204 -9.30 7.83 -7.69
N THR A 205 -10.42 8.52 -7.87
CA THR A 205 -11.27 8.99 -6.77
C THR A 205 -12.38 7.99 -6.50
N LEU A 206 -12.35 7.33 -5.34
CA LEU A 206 -13.28 6.24 -5.00
C LEU A 206 -14.73 6.66 -5.04
N ARG A 207 -15.05 7.88 -4.60
CA ARG A 207 -16.43 8.37 -4.54
C ARG A 207 -17.04 8.65 -5.93
N SER A 208 -16.25 9.20 -6.86
CA SER A 208 -16.75 9.64 -8.16
C SER A 208 -16.43 8.67 -9.30
N GLY A 209 -15.46 7.77 -9.11
CA GLY A 209 -14.88 6.97 -10.20
C GLY A 209 -14.04 7.79 -11.17
N GLU A 210 -13.70 9.04 -10.84
CA GLU A 210 -12.87 9.88 -11.70
C GLU A 210 -11.43 9.38 -11.68
N VAL A 211 -10.80 9.33 -12.87
CA VAL A 211 -9.39 8.99 -13.05
C VAL A 211 -8.67 10.17 -13.66
N GLN A 212 -7.63 10.65 -12.99
CA GLN A 212 -6.88 11.82 -13.39
C GLN A 212 -5.38 11.55 -13.43
N LEU A 213 -4.71 11.93 -14.53
CA LEU A 213 -3.25 11.91 -14.62
C LEU A 213 -2.68 13.06 -13.78
N VAL A 214 -1.99 12.74 -12.69
CA VAL A 214 -1.41 13.74 -11.77
C VAL A 214 0.06 14.01 -12.04
N LEU A 215 0.80 13.04 -12.59
CA LEU A 215 2.18 13.21 -13.04
C LEU A 215 2.31 12.64 -14.46
N ASP A 216 2.72 13.47 -15.44
CA ASP A 216 3.05 13.03 -16.81
C ASP A 216 4.57 13.03 -16.96
N GLU A 217 5.16 11.84 -16.92
CA GLU A 217 6.61 11.67 -16.92
C GLU A 217 7.01 10.56 -17.89
N GLN A 218 8.12 10.71 -18.61
CA GLN A 218 8.56 9.70 -19.58
C GLN A 218 9.53 8.69 -18.98
N SER A 219 10.05 9.01 -17.79
CA SER A 219 10.95 8.16 -17.04
C SER A 219 10.18 7.02 -16.40
N ALA A 220 10.76 5.82 -16.42
CA ALA A 220 10.15 4.66 -15.77
C ALA A 220 10.04 4.89 -14.25
N LEU A 221 8.90 4.51 -13.68
CA LEU A 221 8.63 4.60 -12.24
C LEU A 221 8.84 3.23 -11.58
N ASP A 222 9.22 3.24 -10.30
CA ASP A 222 9.59 2.03 -9.53
C ASP A 222 8.74 1.83 -8.28
N THR A 223 8.47 2.90 -7.52
CA THR A 223 7.76 2.78 -6.25
C THR A 223 6.86 3.97 -6.01
N LEU A 224 5.67 3.68 -5.48
CA LEU A 224 4.67 4.64 -5.06
C LEU A 224 4.22 4.33 -3.63
N THR A 225 4.24 5.32 -2.74
CA THR A 225 3.65 5.19 -1.41
C THR A 225 3.01 6.50 -0.96
N TRP A 226 1.92 6.42 -0.21
CA TRP A 226 1.23 7.60 0.32
C TRP A 226 1.90 8.12 1.59
N GLN A 227 1.95 9.45 1.69
CA GLN A 227 2.23 10.19 2.90
C GLN A 227 0.97 10.98 3.29
N GLY A 228 0.22 10.44 4.25
CA GLY A 228 -1.08 11.00 4.65
C GLY A 228 -2.12 10.93 3.51
N ASN A 229 -2.79 12.06 3.25
CA ASN A 229 -3.94 12.12 2.31
C ASN A 229 -3.65 12.82 0.99
N ARG A 230 -2.49 13.48 0.85
CA ARG A 230 -2.21 14.39 -0.29
C ARG A 230 -0.86 14.19 -0.94
N ARG A 231 0.07 13.52 -0.28
CA ARG A 231 1.44 13.39 -0.77
C ARG A 231 1.75 11.96 -1.13
N LEU A 232 2.54 11.80 -2.18
CA LEU A 232 3.00 10.52 -2.68
C LEU A 232 4.52 10.58 -2.78
N SER A 233 5.21 9.62 -2.16
CA SER A 233 6.63 9.42 -2.36
C SER A 233 6.82 8.59 -3.63
N ILE A 234 7.64 9.08 -4.54
CA ILE A 234 7.85 8.49 -5.85
C ILE A 234 9.34 8.25 -6.08
N ARG A 235 9.65 7.05 -6.54
CA ARG A 235 10.98 6.69 -7.02
C ARG A 235 10.93 6.34 -8.50
N PHE A 236 11.91 6.85 -9.24
CA PHE A 236 12.11 6.53 -10.65
C PHE A 236 12.99 5.29 -10.80
N ALA A 237 12.61 4.40 -11.70
CA ALA A 237 13.39 3.25 -12.11
C ALA A 237 14.59 3.70 -12.94
N GLY A 238 15.73 3.04 -12.71
CA GLY A 238 16.97 3.26 -13.45
C GLY A 238 18.17 3.61 -12.56
N PHE A 239 19.36 3.37 -13.10
CA PHE A 239 20.63 3.70 -12.47
C PHE A 239 20.95 5.18 -12.65
N SER A 240 20.08 6.06 -12.14
CA SER A 240 20.55 7.42 -11.89
C SER A 240 21.76 7.32 -10.96
N PRO A 241 22.88 8.02 -11.23
CA PRO A 241 24.04 8.02 -10.33
C PRO A 241 23.68 8.50 -8.93
N THR A 242 22.56 9.22 -8.80
CA THR A 242 21.98 9.71 -7.55
C THR A 242 20.50 9.32 -7.51
N PRO A 243 20.17 8.09 -7.04
CA PRO A 243 18.79 7.72 -6.84
C PRO A 243 18.13 8.74 -5.89
N THR A 244 16.98 9.25 -6.33
CA THR A 244 16.29 10.39 -5.72
C THR A 244 14.85 9.97 -5.41
N LEU A 245 14.41 10.32 -4.21
CA LEU A 245 13.03 10.17 -3.76
C LEU A 245 12.35 11.52 -3.88
N TYR A 246 11.29 11.55 -4.67
CA TYR A 246 10.49 12.74 -4.93
C TYR A 246 9.19 12.69 -4.12
N VAL A 247 8.61 13.86 -3.87
CA VAL A 247 7.30 14.02 -3.26
C VAL A 247 6.39 14.71 -4.26
N LEU A 248 5.34 14.01 -4.68
CA LEU A 248 4.23 14.52 -5.46
C LEU A 248 3.11 14.96 -4.51
N ASP A 249 2.69 16.21 -4.60
CA ASP A 249 1.53 16.73 -3.86
C ASP A 249 0.31 16.78 -4.80
N THR A 250 -0.69 15.95 -4.55
CA THR A 250 -1.92 15.89 -5.36
C THR A 250 -2.73 17.18 -5.27
N ALA A 251 -2.43 18.05 -4.29
CA ALA A 251 -2.98 19.40 -4.18
C ALA A 251 -2.72 20.29 -5.39
N HIS A 252 -1.60 20.11 -6.07
CA HIS A 252 -1.19 20.97 -7.18
C HIS A 252 -1.93 20.64 -8.48
N GLY A 253 -2.81 19.64 -8.45
CA GLY A 253 -3.68 19.29 -9.56
C GLY A 253 -3.01 18.35 -10.58
N PRO A 254 -3.64 18.22 -11.76
CA PRO A 254 -3.23 17.27 -12.78
C PRO A 254 -1.96 17.70 -13.52
N LYS A 255 -1.34 16.73 -14.22
CA LYS A 255 -0.25 16.95 -15.19
C LYS A 255 0.95 17.71 -14.63
N GLN A 256 1.34 17.42 -13.39
CA GLN A 256 2.62 17.87 -12.85
C GLN A 256 3.77 17.22 -13.62
N HIS A 257 4.95 17.83 -13.56
CA HIS A 257 6.21 17.32 -14.10
C HIS A 257 7.22 17.04 -13.00
N ILE A 258 8.23 16.22 -13.29
CA ILE A 258 9.29 15.90 -12.31
C ILE A 258 10.02 17.14 -11.76
N SER A 259 10.13 18.21 -12.57
CA SER A 259 10.69 19.50 -12.18
C SER A 259 9.90 20.22 -11.09
N ASP A 260 8.63 19.86 -10.94
CA ASP A 260 7.70 20.50 -10.00
C ASP A 260 7.69 19.78 -8.65
N LEU A 261 8.29 18.59 -8.59
CA LEU A 261 8.29 17.74 -7.41
C LEU A 261 9.35 18.20 -6.40
N ALA A 262 8.99 18.12 -5.11
CA ALA A 262 9.97 18.33 -4.05
C ALA A 262 10.88 17.09 -3.94
N ILE A 263 12.16 17.32 -3.65
CA ILE A 263 13.11 16.23 -3.37
C ILE A 263 13.06 15.95 -1.86
N ALA A 264 12.57 14.77 -1.48
CA ALA A 264 12.62 14.31 -0.08
C ALA A 264 14.02 13.80 0.28
N PHE A 265 14.67 13.09 -0.65
CA PHE A 265 15.98 12.52 -0.43
C PHE A 265 16.73 12.37 -1.74
N GLN A 266 18.01 12.73 -1.74
CA GLN A 266 18.91 12.48 -2.87
C GLN A 266 20.22 11.90 -2.36
N GLN A 267 20.57 10.73 -2.86
CA GLN A 267 21.79 10.07 -2.46
C GLN A 267 23.02 10.77 -3.09
N GLN A 268 23.90 11.31 -2.25
CA GLN A 268 25.12 12.02 -2.68
C GLN A 268 26.32 11.09 -2.96
N ILE A 269 26.29 9.84 -2.49
CA ILE A 269 27.43 8.90 -2.56
C ILE A 269 26.98 7.65 -3.32
N ARG A 270 27.82 7.15 -4.25
CA ARG A 270 27.63 5.91 -5.03
C ARG A 270 27.63 4.64 -4.16
N GLN A 271 26.75 4.56 -3.17
CA GLN A 271 26.48 3.37 -2.39
C GLN A 271 25.25 2.71 -3.01
N PRO A 272 25.41 1.60 -3.75
CA PRO A 272 24.38 1.12 -4.67
C PRO A 272 23.13 0.54 -3.99
N CYS A 273 23.10 0.41 -2.67
CA CYS A 273 22.03 -0.32 -1.96
C CYS A 273 21.52 0.50 -0.77
N TRP A 274 20.33 1.08 -0.92
CA TRP A 274 19.55 1.67 0.16
C TRP A 274 18.07 1.31 -0.02
N SER A 275 17.33 1.31 1.08
CA SER A 275 15.87 1.28 1.10
C SER A 275 15.38 2.44 1.97
N ALA A 276 14.26 3.02 1.59
CA ALA A 276 13.49 3.90 2.46
C ALA A 276 12.21 3.17 2.82
N ASP A 277 11.85 3.27 4.08
CA ASP A 277 10.53 2.93 4.56
C ASP A 277 9.92 4.17 5.21
N GLN A 278 8.60 4.25 5.25
CA GLN A 278 7.90 5.36 5.85
C GLN A 278 6.80 4.83 6.77
N SER A 279 6.80 5.34 8.00
CA SER A 279 5.71 5.07 8.91
C SER A 279 4.41 5.68 8.40
N ILE A 280 3.29 4.97 8.56
CA ILE A 280 1.96 5.49 8.21
C ILE A 280 1.61 6.70 9.08
N ASP A 281 2.10 6.73 10.32
CA ASP A 281 1.73 7.73 11.32
C ASP A 281 2.75 8.87 11.43
N GLU A 282 3.93 8.73 10.85
CA GLU A 282 4.99 9.74 10.91
C GLU A 282 5.40 10.22 9.51
N PRO A 283 5.61 11.53 9.32
CA PRO A 283 6.05 12.06 8.03
C PRO A 283 7.50 11.68 7.70
N ASP A 284 8.25 11.14 8.65
CA ASP A 284 9.68 10.89 8.53
C ASP A 284 9.98 9.53 7.86
N PHE A 285 11.06 9.52 7.08
CA PHE A 285 11.56 8.31 6.44
C PHE A 285 12.60 7.60 7.29
N SER A 286 12.46 6.29 7.40
CA SER A 286 13.52 5.41 7.88
C SER A 286 14.40 4.98 6.70
N LEU A 287 15.66 5.41 6.70
CA LEU A 287 16.61 5.07 5.65
C LEU A 287 17.56 3.96 6.11
N SER A 288 17.53 2.82 5.42
CA SER A 288 18.48 1.72 5.62
C SER A 288 19.54 1.73 4.52
N ARG A 289 20.80 1.52 4.91
CA ARG A 289 21.95 1.46 3.99
C ARG A 289 22.67 0.14 4.15
N ALA A 290 23.06 -0.48 3.04
CA ALA A 290 23.95 -1.64 3.11
C ALA A 290 25.35 -1.19 3.55
N SER A 291 25.95 -1.92 4.49
CA SER A 291 27.38 -1.81 4.77
C SER A 291 28.13 -2.87 3.96
N ARG A 292 29.23 -2.51 3.29
CA ARG A 292 30.13 -3.53 2.74
C ARG A 292 30.84 -4.19 3.92
N SER A 293 30.58 -5.47 4.17
CA SER A 293 31.49 -6.24 5.02
C SER A 293 32.79 -6.43 4.25
N SER A 294 33.90 -5.84 4.71
CA SER A 294 35.21 -6.19 4.21
C SER A 294 35.53 -7.61 4.68
N GLN A 295 35.17 -8.62 3.89
CA GLN A 295 35.85 -9.92 4.00
C GLN A 295 37.29 -9.67 3.53
N GLN A 296 38.21 -9.49 4.48
CA GLN A 296 39.63 -9.64 4.18
C GLN A 296 39.84 -11.10 3.76
N PRO A 297 40.37 -11.38 2.56
CA PRO A 297 40.86 -12.72 2.26
C PRO A 297 42.04 -13.01 3.20
N GLY A 298 41.94 -14.12 3.94
CA GLY A 298 43.01 -14.66 4.77
C GLY A 298 44.03 -15.44 3.96
#